data_AF-A0A3C1DKV5-F1
#
_entry.id   AF-A0A3C1DKV5-F1
#
_cell.length_a   1.000
_cell.length_b   1.000
_cell.length_c   1.000
_cell.angle_alpha   90.00
_cell.angle_beta   90.00
_cell.angle_gamma   90.00
#
_symmetry.space_group_name_H-M   'P 1'
#
loop_
_entity.id
_entity.type
_entity.pdbx_description
1 polymer ?
#
loop_
_entity_poly.entity_id
_entity_poly.type
_entity_poly.pdbx_seq_one_letter_code
_entity_poly.pdbx_strand_id
1 'polypeptide(L)'
;KDFEPPFAIIDLGAFDANRRDVARRAGGTRIRVASKSLRARWAINEVLRHSQFSGVLGFTLPEALWLAEGSAGVAPITDVVVGYPTVDRHALRRLAHNPELAARITLMVDDVAHLA
;
A
#
# COMPACT_ATOMS: atom_id res chain seq x y z
N LYS A 1 0.20 6.78 30.41
CA LYS A 1 -1.02 6.69 29.58
C LYS A 1 -1.59 5.32 29.86
N ASP A 2 -2.72 5.25 30.56
CA ASP A 2 -3.42 4.00 30.78
C ASP A 2 -4.19 3.69 29.49
N PHE A 3 -3.80 2.60 28.83
CA PHE A 3 -4.49 2.10 27.66
C PHE A 3 -5.33 0.90 28.09
N GLU A 4 -6.62 0.92 27.77
CA GLU A 4 -7.52 -0.20 28.05
C GLU A 4 -7.36 -1.29 26.97
N PRO A 5 -7.05 -2.55 27.33
CA PRO A 5 -6.85 -3.65 26.39
C PRO A 5 -8.20 -4.18 25.82
N PRO A 6 -8.17 -4.88 24.66
CA PRO A 6 -6.99 -5.26 23.87
C PRO A 6 -6.57 -4.18 22.85
N PHE A 7 -5.27 -4.07 22.63
CA PHE A 7 -4.68 -3.22 21.61
C PHE A 7 -3.57 -3.95 20.85
N ALA A 8 -3.31 -3.50 19.62
CA ALA A 8 -2.18 -3.96 18.82
C ALA A 8 -0.96 -3.06 19.07
N ILE A 9 0.22 -3.67 19.20
CA ILE A 9 1.49 -2.97 19.41
C ILE A 9 2.42 -3.26 18.24
N ILE A 10 3.16 -2.24 17.80
CA ILE A 10 4.29 -2.37 16.88
C ILE A 10 5.55 -2.03 17.66
N ASP A 11 6.48 -2.97 17.77
CA ASP A 11 7.83 -2.68 18.25
C ASP A 11 8.59 -1.91 17.17
N LEU A 12 8.92 -0.64 17.46
CA LEU A 12 9.56 0.25 16.50
C LEU A 12 11.01 -0.14 16.18
N GLY A 13 11.73 -0.73 17.13
CA GLY A 13 13.10 -1.20 16.92
C GLY A 13 13.13 -2.41 16.00
N ALA A 14 12.26 -3.39 16.25
CA ALA A 14 12.10 -4.56 15.38
C ALA A 14 11.58 -4.16 13.98
N PHE A 15 10.63 -3.23 13.92
CA PHE A 15 10.09 -2.71 12.66
C PHE A 15 11.20 -2.12 11.77
N ASP A 16 12.04 -1.28 12.34
CA ASP A 16 13.13 -0.62 11.62
C ASP A 16 14.26 -1.59 11.26
N ALA A 17 14.58 -2.55 12.14
CA ALA A 17 15.50 -3.64 11.84
C ALA A 17 15.03 -4.48 10.64
N ASN A 18 13.74 -4.85 10.60
CA ASN A 18 13.15 -5.58 9.49
C ASN A 18 13.22 -4.80 8.17
N ARG A 19 12.90 -3.50 8.22
CA ARG A 19 12.99 -2.60 7.05
C ARG A 19 14.41 -2.59 6.46
N ARG A 20 15.44 -2.44 7.30
CA ARG A 20 16.84 -2.46 6.87
C ARG A 20 17.28 -3.81 6.34
N ASP A 21 16.91 -4.90 7.00
CA ASP A 21 17.32 -6.24 6.58
C ASP A 21 16.72 -6.61 5.21
N VAL A 22 15.44 -6.27 4.98
CA VAL A 22 14.80 -6.43 3.67
C VAL A 22 15.52 -5.60 2.60
N ALA A 23 15.83 -4.34 2.87
CA ALA A 23 16.59 -3.48 1.93
C ALA A 23 17.97 -4.07 1.59
N ARG A 24 18.72 -4.51 2.61
CA ARG A 24 20.03 -5.14 2.45
C ARG A 24 19.94 -6.39 1.57
N ARG A 25 18.97 -7.27 1.81
CA ARG A 25 18.79 -8.52 1.03
C ARG A 25 18.37 -8.27 -0.41
N ALA A 26 17.63 -7.20 -0.67
CA ALA A 26 17.21 -6.84 -2.01
C ALA A 26 18.36 -6.31 -2.89
N GLY A 27 19.56 -6.06 -2.35
CA GLY A 27 20.76 -5.84 -3.15
C GLY A 27 20.67 -4.68 -4.15
N GLY A 28 19.94 -3.61 -3.81
CA GLY A 28 19.71 -2.46 -4.68
C GLY A 28 18.45 -2.54 -5.55
N THR A 29 17.77 -3.68 -5.61
CA THR A 29 16.44 -3.77 -6.23
C THR A 29 15.44 -2.91 -5.46
N ARG A 30 14.69 -2.07 -6.19
CA ARG A 30 13.60 -1.24 -5.63
C ARG A 30 12.50 -2.13 -5.06
N ILE A 31 11.98 -1.76 -3.90
CA ILE A 31 11.03 -2.59 -3.15
C ILE A 31 9.67 -1.90 -3.07
N ARG A 32 8.60 -2.59 -3.48
CA ARG A 32 7.24 -2.25 -3.07
C ARG A 32 6.92 -2.91 -1.75
N VAL A 33 6.49 -2.13 -0.77
CA VAL A 33 5.98 -2.71 0.48
C VAL A 33 4.58 -3.29 0.25
N ALA A 34 4.35 -4.52 0.69
CA ALA A 34 3.03 -5.12 0.65
C ALA A 34 2.17 -4.62 1.82
N SER A 35 0.97 -4.12 1.53
CA SER A 35 0.12 -3.50 2.55
C SER A 35 -0.62 -4.51 3.43
N LYS A 36 -0.84 -5.74 2.92
CA LYS A 36 -1.67 -6.80 3.51
C LYS A 36 -1.46 -7.05 5.00
N SER A 37 -0.20 -7.12 5.44
CA SER A 37 0.16 -7.44 6.84
C SER A 37 0.31 -6.19 7.71
N LEU A 38 0.54 -5.02 7.12
CA LEU A 38 0.73 -3.79 7.87
C LEU A 38 -0.60 -3.12 8.21
N ARG A 39 -1.47 -2.94 7.20
CA ARG A 39 -2.80 -2.29 7.27
C ARG A 39 -2.85 -1.02 8.15
N ALA A 40 -1.72 -0.34 8.29
CA ALA A 40 -1.56 0.87 9.09
C ALA A 40 -0.84 1.90 8.22
N ARG A 41 -1.53 3.01 7.91
CA ARG A 41 -1.00 4.09 7.05
C ARG A 41 0.34 4.60 7.56
N TRP A 42 0.45 4.77 8.88
CA TRP A 42 1.68 5.21 9.52
C TRP A 42 2.85 4.26 9.21
N ALA A 43 2.65 2.95 9.37
CA ALA A 43 3.72 1.97 9.11
C ALA A 43 4.12 1.95 7.63
N ILE A 44 3.15 2.00 6.72
CA ILE A 44 3.43 2.05 5.27
C ILE A 44 4.22 3.32 4.93
N ASN A 45 3.78 4.48 5.40
CA ASN A 45 4.47 5.75 5.17
C ASN A 45 5.90 5.70 5.75
N GLU A 46 6.09 5.14 6.94
CA GLU A 46 7.41 5.01 7.56
C GLU A 46 8.32 4.10 6.73
N VAL A 47 7.83 2.96 6.21
CA VAL A 47 8.62 2.12 5.29
C VAL A 47 9.08 2.92 4.06
N LEU A 48 8.19 3.72 3.49
CA LEU A 48 8.47 4.53 2.30
C LEU A 48 9.46 5.67 2.52
N ARG A 49 9.81 6.02 3.76
CA ARG A 49 10.90 6.98 4.04
C ARG A 49 12.29 6.40 3.76
N HIS A 50 12.42 5.08 3.72
CA HIS A 50 13.68 4.45 3.36
C HIS A 50 13.84 4.47 1.84
N SER A 51 14.95 5.04 1.36
CA SER A 51 15.15 5.39 -0.06
C SER A 51 14.92 4.23 -1.03
N GLN A 52 15.28 2.99 -0.68
CA GLN A 52 15.10 1.80 -1.54
C GLN A 52 13.63 1.33 -1.69
N PHE A 53 12.73 1.76 -0.82
CA PHE A 53 11.31 1.45 -0.93
C PHE A 53 10.62 2.50 -1.81
N SER A 54 9.74 2.03 -2.69
CA SER A 54 8.98 2.85 -3.64
C SER A 54 7.64 2.21 -3.89
N GLY A 55 6.57 2.96 -3.67
CA GLY A 55 5.22 2.49 -3.93
C GLY A 55 4.77 1.34 -3.03
N VAL A 56 3.51 0.95 -3.22
CA VAL A 56 2.85 -0.07 -2.40
C VAL A 56 2.31 -1.19 -3.29
N LEU A 57 2.47 -2.44 -2.86
CA LEU A 57 1.69 -3.56 -3.36
C LEU A 57 0.42 -3.66 -2.50
N GLY A 58 -0.66 -3.05 -2.98
CA GLY A 58 -1.95 -2.97 -2.29
C GLY A 58 -2.63 -4.33 -2.27
N PHE A 59 -3.25 -4.67 -1.13
CA PHE A 59 -3.93 -5.95 -0.97
C PHE A 59 -5.33 -5.98 -1.61
N THR A 60 -6.08 -4.89 -1.50
CA THR A 60 -7.42 -4.73 -2.09
C THR A 60 -7.54 -3.39 -2.81
N LEU A 61 -8.46 -3.29 -3.79
CA LEU A 61 -8.68 -2.02 -4.48
C LEU A 61 -9.24 -0.91 -3.56
N PRO A 62 -10.19 -1.15 -2.64
CA PRO A 62 -10.62 -0.13 -1.68
C PRO A 62 -9.47 0.44 -0.85
N GLU A 63 -8.56 -0.41 -0.38
CA GLU A 63 -7.37 0.02 0.36
C GLU A 63 -6.42 0.82 -0.54
N ALA A 64 -6.19 0.38 -1.78
CA ALA A 64 -5.36 1.10 -2.74
C ALA A 64 -5.91 2.51 -3.03
N LEU A 65 -7.23 2.65 -3.20
CA LEU A 65 -7.89 3.94 -3.39
C LEU A 65 -7.67 4.86 -2.17
N TRP A 66 -7.83 4.34 -0.95
CA TRP A 66 -7.57 5.11 0.27
C TRP A 66 -6.09 5.53 0.42
N LEU A 67 -5.16 4.67 0.00
CA LEU A 67 -3.75 5.00 -0.05
C LEU A 67 -3.44 6.09 -1.07
N ALA A 68 -3.98 5.98 -2.28
CA ALA A 68 -3.72 6.87 -3.40
C ALA A 68 -4.46 8.23 -3.33
N GLU A 69 -5.54 8.32 -2.56
CA GLU A 69 -6.27 9.56 -2.33
C GLU A 69 -5.57 10.46 -1.30
N GLY A 70 -5.01 9.87 -0.23
CA GLY A 70 -4.47 10.65 0.89
C GLY A 70 -5.57 11.22 1.79
N SER A 71 -5.20 12.12 2.69
CA SER A 71 -6.14 12.82 3.58
C SER A 71 -5.53 14.15 4.05
N ALA A 72 -6.30 14.96 4.78
CA ALA A 72 -5.76 16.18 5.40
C ALA A 72 -4.51 15.84 6.25
N GLY A 73 -3.38 16.46 5.92
CA GLY A 73 -2.09 16.22 6.59
C GLY A 73 -1.37 14.92 6.22
N VAL A 74 -1.90 14.09 5.31
CA VAL A 74 -1.26 12.85 4.85
C VAL A 74 -1.24 12.81 3.33
N ALA A 75 -0.04 12.92 2.76
CA ALA A 75 0.14 12.89 1.31
C ALA A 75 -0.38 11.56 0.68
N PRO A 76 -0.93 11.62 -0.54
CA PRO A 76 -1.29 10.42 -1.30
C PRO A 76 -0.05 9.58 -1.63
N ILE A 77 -0.24 8.26 -1.71
CA ILE A 77 0.76 7.37 -2.30
C ILE A 77 0.51 7.34 -3.80
N THR A 78 1.43 7.90 -4.57
CA THR A 78 1.24 8.11 -6.01
C THR A 78 1.53 6.89 -6.87
N ASP A 79 1.94 5.78 -6.25
CA ASP A 79 2.37 4.59 -6.95
C ASP A 79 1.90 3.33 -6.23
N VAL A 80 0.77 2.74 -6.66
CA VAL A 80 0.14 1.58 -6.03
C VAL A 80 -0.18 0.51 -7.07
N VAL A 81 0.28 -0.71 -6.87
CA VAL A 81 -0.13 -1.87 -7.67
C VAL A 81 -1.04 -2.73 -6.80
N VAL A 82 -2.25 -3.02 -7.25
CA VAL A 82 -3.11 -4.00 -6.55
C VAL A 82 -2.62 -5.39 -6.91
N GLY A 83 -2.05 -6.11 -5.93
CA GLY A 83 -1.35 -7.37 -6.17
C GLY A 83 -2.26 -8.58 -6.45
N TYR A 84 -3.57 -8.38 -6.53
CA TYR A 84 -4.56 -9.42 -6.74
C TYR A 84 -5.67 -8.89 -7.65
N PRO A 85 -6.17 -9.70 -8.60
CA PRO A 85 -7.37 -9.36 -9.37
C PRO A 85 -8.54 -9.01 -8.44
N THR A 86 -9.35 -8.03 -8.85
CA THR A 86 -10.48 -7.54 -8.06
C THR A 86 -11.78 -7.67 -8.84
N VAL A 87 -12.82 -8.09 -8.14
CA VAL A 87 -14.21 -8.11 -8.65
C VAL A 87 -15.10 -7.06 -7.96
N ASP A 88 -14.50 -6.16 -7.19
CA ASP A 88 -15.21 -5.06 -6.52
C ASP A 88 -15.65 -4.00 -7.55
N ARG A 89 -16.87 -4.16 -8.05
CA ARG A 89 -17.46 -3.26 -9.05
C ARG A 89 -17.59 -1.82 -8.56
N HIS A 90 -17.80 -1.59 -7.26
CA HIS A 90 -17.93 -0.22 -6.75
C HIS A 90 -16.57 0.49 -6.75
N ALA A 91 -15.53 -0.19 -6.26
CA ALA A 91 -14.18 0.33 -6.26
C ALA A 91 -13.64 0.52 -7.69
N LEU A 92 -13.94 -0.41 -8.60
CA LEU A 92 -13.61 -0.29 -10.03
C LEU A 92 -14.28 0.93 -10.67
N ARG A 93 -15.58 1.14 -10.43
CA ARG A 93 -16.27 2.36 -10.91
C ARG A 93 -15.63 3.61 -10.35
N ARG A 94 -15.32 3.66 -9.05
CA ARG A 94 -14.67 4.82 -8.44
C ARG A 94 -13.31 5.11 -9.07
N LEU A 95 -12.50 4.07 -9.32
CA LEU A 95 -11.22 4.21 -10.00
C LEU A 95 -11.40 4.75 -11.44
N ALA A 96 -12.33 4.16 -12.21
CA ALA A 96 -12.56 4.53 -13.59
C ALA A 96 -13.06 5.97 -13.78
N HIS A 97 -13.79 6.52 -12.79
CA HIS A 97 -14.32 7.89 -12.85
C HIS A 97 -13.36 8.94 -12.25
N ASN A 98 -12.15 8.56 -11.82
CA ASN A 98 -11.18 9.49 -11.25
C ASN A 98 -9.82 9.35 -11.95
N PRO A 99 -9.51 10.21 -12.94
CA PRO A 99 -8.25 10.15 -13.69
C PRO A 99 -6.99 10.25 -12.83
N GLU A 100 -7.04 11.00 -11.73
CA GLU A 100 -5.91 11.15 -10.82
C GLU A 100 -5.63 9.84 -10.06
N LEU A 101 -6.67 9.16 -9.57
CA LEU A 101 -6.52 7.85 -8.92
C LEU A 101 -6.13 6.77 -9.95
N ALA A 102 -6.68 6.82 -11.16
CA ALA A 102 -6.33 5.92 -12.25
C ALA A 102 -4.86 6.04 -12.66
N ALA A 103 -4.27 7.24 -12.60
CA ALA A 103 -2.85 7.45 -12.85
C ALA A 103 -1.94 6.91 -11.73
N ARG A 104 -2.46 6.73 -10.51
CA ARG A 104 -1.71 6.28 -9.33
C ARG A 104 -1.82 4.78 -9.06
N ILE A 105 -2.88 4.14 -9.57
CA ILE A 105 -3.21 2.75 -9.26
C ILE A 105 -3.12 1.89 -10.51
N THR A 106 -2.27 0.87 -10.47
CA THR A 106 -2.19 -0.20 -11.46
C THR A 106 -2.97 -1.42 -10.96
N LEU A 107 -3.87 -1.94 -11.78
CA LEU A 107 -4.60 -3.19 -11.50
C LEU A 107 -3.83 -4.40 -12.06
N MET A 108 -3.86 -5.50 -11.33
CA MET A 108 -3.43 -6.80 -11.84
C MET A 108 -4.64 -7.53 -12.43
N VAL A 109 -4.44 -8.14 -13.59
CA VAL A 109 -5.41 -9.02 -14.25
C VAL A 109 -4.71 -10.34 -14.60
N ASP A 110 -5.45 -11.42 -14.58
CA ASP A 110 -5.00 -12.79 -14.88
C ASP A 110 -5.90 -13.50 -15.91
N ASP A 111 -7.00 -12.85 -16.34
CA ASP A 111 -7.93 -13.33 -17.36
C ASP A 111 -8.32 -12.18 -18.30
N VAL A 112 -8.41 -12.45 -19.59
CA VAL A 112 -8.84 -11.49 -20.63
C VAL A 112 -10.29 -11.05 -20.40
N ALA A 113 -11.13 -11.90 -19.81
CA ALA A 113 -12.50 -11.57 -19.45
C ALA A 113 -12.61 -10.38 -18.48
N HIS A 114 -11.53 -10.02 -17.77
CA HIS A 114 -11.48 -8.82 -16.93
C HIS A 114 -11.34 -7.51 -17.72
N LEU A 115 -11.06 -7.56 -19.03
CA LEU A 115 -10.87 -6.39 -19.90
C LEU A 115 -12.10 -6.05 -20.76
N ALA A 116 -13.10 -6.94 -20.78
CA ALA A 116 -14.34 -6.79 -21.53
C ALA A 116 -15.39 -5.99 -20.75
#